data_AF-A0A2Z5FW05-F1
#
_entry.id   AF-A0A2Z5FW05-F1
#
_cell.length_a   1.000
_cell.length_b   1.000
_cell.length_c   1.000
_cell.angle_alpha   90.00
_cell.angle_beta   90.00
_cell.angle_gamma   90.00
#
_symmetry.space_group_name_H-M   'P 1'
#
loop_
_entity.id
_entity.type
_entity.pdbx_description
1 polymer ?
#
loop_
_entity_poly.entity_id
_entity_poly.type
_entity_poly.pdbx_seq_one_letter_code
_entity_poly.pdbx_strand_id
1 'polypeptide(L)'
;MADRKASPETNETTTSNDKLQQAIERAERAEAELARLKAGAGREPALEVEAAASGIDREAIDGDGEEDGEAALRKDSMMAHLMDSLDAGKDIGHYGRLVFAMVARHFLPGEEVVGWLTRDPDFSEEQAVLMLRQVEGRDYNPPKRERILAWQAEQEFPILPNPEDPDCGNLYRNLKFPDSIYHHIEEYQEHKIHSESV
;
A
#
# COMPACT_ATOMS: atom_id res chain seq x y z
N MET A 1 67.80 -17.00 -22.29
CA MET A 1 67.61 -16.27 -21.03
C MET A 1 66.20 -15.76 -21.01
N ALA A 2 65.47 -16.11 -19.96
CA ALA A 2 64.04 -15.89 -19.81
C ALA A 2 63.78 -14.58 -19.06
N ASP A 3 62.89 -13.74 -19.58
CA ASP A 3 62.32 -12.62 -18.84
C ASP A 3 60.79 -12.80 -18.79
N ARG A 4 60.30 -13.22 -17.62
CA ARG A 4 58.89 -13.18 -17.24
C ARG A 4 58.56 -11.74 -16.85
N LYS A 5 57.62 -11.09 -17.53
CA LYS A 5 56.90 -9.94 -16.98
C LYS A 5 55.59 -10.42 -16.37
N ALA A 6 55.47 -10.23 -15.06
CA ALA A 6 54.26 -10.44 -14.28
C ALA A 6 53.26 -9.30 -14.50
N SER A 7 51.98 -9.64 -14.61
CA SER A 7 50.83 -8.72 -14.65
C SER A 7 50.52 -8.15 -13.26
N PRO A 8 50.02 -6.90 -13.14
CA PRO A 8 49.41 -6.40 -11.92
C PRO A 8 47.87 -6.47 -12.03
N GLU A 9 47.27 -7.53 -11.54
CA GLU A 9 45.83 -7.57 -11.22
C GLU A 9 45.72 -7.90 -9.74
N THR A 10 45.41 -6.89 -8.89
CA THR A 10 44.85 -7.01 -7.53
C THR A 10 44.96 -5.65 -6.83
N ASN A 11 44.03 -4.72 -7.08
CA ASN A 11 43.87 -3.58 -6.16
C ASN A 11 42.46 -2.95 -6.10
N GLU A 12 41.49 -3.40 -6.91
CA GLU A 12 40.16 -2.76 -6.94
C GLU A 12 39.13 -3.44 -6.02
N THR A 13 39.27 -4.74 -5.74
CA THR A 13 38.28 -5.51 -4.95
C THR A 13 38.28 -5.17 -3.46
N THR A 14 39.43 -4.79 -2.88
CA THR A 14 39.56 -4.46 -1.45
C THR A 14 38.77 -3.20 -1.10
N THR A 15 38.84 -2.17 -1.96
CA THR A 15 38.20 -0.86 -1.72
C THR A 15 36.67 -0.93 -1.67
N SER A 16 36.04 -1.82 -2.45
CA SER A 16 34.58 -2.00 -2.43
C SER A 16 34.09 -2.72 -1.18
N ASN A 17 34.86 -3.68 -0.67
CA ASN A 17 34.48 -4.43 0.53
C ASN A 17 34.61 -3.57 1.80
N ASP A 18 35.67 -2.74 1.87
CA ASP A 18 35.85 -1.75 2.94
C ASP A 18 34.72 -0.70 2.98
N LYS A 19 34.26 -0.24 1.81
CA LYS A 19 33.14 0.71 1.70
C LYS A 19 31.81 0.09 2.15
N LEU A 20 31.56 -1.17 1.81
CA LEU A 20 30.37 -1.89 2.23
C LEU A 20 30.36 -2.08 3.76
N GLN A 21 31.51 -2.43 4.33
CA GLN A 21 31.63 -2.65 5.77
C GLN A 21 31.45 -1.34 6.56
N GLN A 22 31.99 -0.22 6.06
CA GLN A 22 31.76 1.11 6.65
C GLN A 22 30.30 1.58 6.55
N ALA A 23 29.59 1.19 5.50
CA ALA A 23 28.16 1.49 5.35
C ALA A 23 27.31 0.69 6.34
N ILE A 24 27.62 -0.59 6.54
CA ILE A 24 26.94 -1.47 7.51
C ILE A 24 27.14 -0.95 8.94
N GLU A 25 28.37 -0.59 9.31
CA GLU A 25 28.68 -0.11 10.65
C GLU A 25 28.01 1.24 10.98
N ARG A 26 27.79 2.08 9.95
CA ARG A 26 26.99 3.32 10.09
C ARG A 26 25.51 3.04 10.28
N ALA A 27 24.96 2.06 9.58
CA ALA A 27 23.56 1.66 9.73
C ALA A 27 23.29 1.11 11.14
N GLU A 28 24.15 0.23 11.65
CA GLU A 28 24.02 -0.33 13.00
C GLU A 28 24.14 0.74 14.11
N ARG A 29 25.02 1.75 13.92
CA ARG A 29 25.10 2.87 14.87
C ARG A 29 23.84 3.74 14.87
N ALA A 30 23.26 3.99 13.70
CA ALA A 30 22.02 4.77 13.60
C ALA A 30 20.84 4.01 14.25
N GLU A 31 20.76 2.69 14.07
CA GLU A 31 19.75 1.86 14.72
C GLU A 31 19.91 1.81 16.25
N ALA A 32 21.15 1.73 16.76
CA ALA A 32 21.43 1.76 18.19
C ALA A 32 21.07 3.11 18.84
N GLU A 33 21.22 4.22 18.12
CA GLU A 33 20.84 5.56 18.60
C GLU A 33 19.30 5.72 18.62
N LEU A 34 18.61 5.21 17.60
CA LEU A 34 17.14 5.13 17.54
C LEU A 34 16.56 4.28 18.67
N ALA A 35 17.17 3.14 18.98
CA ALA A 35 16.74 2.27 20.09
C ALA A 35 16.89 2.97 21.45
N ARG A 36 17.93 3.79 21.64
CA ARG A 36 18.13 4.60 22.86
C ARG A 36 17.10 5.71 23.00
N LEU A 37 16.75 6.38 21.91
CA LEU A 37 15.69 7.39 21.89
C LEU A 37 14.32 6.78 22.23
N LYS A 38 14.04 5.57 21.70
CA LYS A 38 12.80 4.84 21.96
C LYS A 38 12.69 4.32 23.41
N ALA A 39 13.82 3.98 24.04
CA ALA A 39 13.87 3.57 25.45
C ALA A 39 13.76 4.76 26.44
N GLY A 40 14.00 5.99 25.99
CA GLY A 40 13.86 7.21 26.80
C GLY A 40 12.46 7.83 26.78
N ALA A 41 11.63 7.48 25.78
CA ALA A 41 10.28 8.00 25.60
C ALA A 41 9.24 6.89 25.80
N GLY A 42 8.96 6.55 27.06
CA GLY A 42 7.91 5.57 27.36
C GLY A 42 7.93 5.01 28.78
N ARG A 43 7.86 5.90 29.78
CA ARG A 43 7.47 5.52 31.13
C ARG A 43 6.04 6.01 31.35
N GLU A 44 5.08 5.11 31.26
CA GLU A 44 3.74 5.26 31.84
C GLU A 44 3.52 4.08 32.79
N PRO A 45 3.00 4.31 34.02
CA PRO A 45 2.97 3.32 35.08
C PRO A 45 1.78 2.35 34.94
N ALA A 46 2.02 1.11 35.35
CA ALA A 46 0.99 0.12 35.62
C ALA A 46 0.07 0.58 36.76
N LEU A 47 -1.24 0.45 36.56
CA LEU A 47 -2.25 0.38 37.61
C LEU A 47 -3.40 -0.51 37.13
N GLU A 48 -3.43 -1.71 37.69
CA GLU A 48 -4.61 -2.58 37.72
C GLU A 48 -5.68 -1.94 38.60
N VAL A 49 -6.94 -1.84 38.12
CA VAL A 49 -8.11 -2.00 38.98
C VAL A 49 -9.26 -2.64 38.20
N GLU A 50 -9.95 -3.53 38.90
CA GLU A 50 -10.94 -4.51 38.50
C GLU A 50 -12.27 -4.00 37.92
N ALA A 51 -12.91 -4.92 37.18
CA ALA A 51 -14.33 -5.18 37.02
C ALA A 51 -15.36 -4.14 37.52
N ALA A 52 -16.14 -3.58 36.58
CA ALA A 52 -17.56 -3.29 36.76
C ALA A 52 -18.27 -3.18 35.42
N ALA A 53 -19.50 -3.68 35.39
CA ALA A 53 -20.36 -3.82 34.24
C ALA A 53 -21.01 -2.50 33.78
N SER A 54 -21.62 -2.57 32.59
CA SER A 54 -22.67 -1.71 32.03
C SER A 54 -22.24 -0.35 31.44
N GLY A 55 -22.77 -0.07 30.24
CA GLY A 55 -22.67 1.23 29.57
C GLY A 55 -22.01 1.14 28.20
N ILE A 56 -22.70 0.53 27.24
CA ILE A 56 -22.40 0.76 25.82
C ILE A 56 -22.93 2.16 25.51
N ASP A 57 -22.05 3.15 25.56
CA ASP A 57 -22.22 4.41 24.85
C ASP A 57 -21.14 4.42 23.75
N ARG A 58 -21.42 3.66 22.68
CA ARG A 58 -20.82 3.91 21.37
C ARG A 58 -21.43 5.24 20.93
N GLU A 59 -20.73 6.34 21.22
CA GLU A 59 -21.01 7.61 20.56
C GLU A 59 -20.91 7.37 19.06
N ALA A 60 -22.09 7.45 18.43
CA ALA A 60 -22.23 7.55 16.99
C ALA A 60 -21.37 8.73 16.54
N ILE A 61 -20.40 8.43 15.67
CA ILE A 61 -19.80 9.47 14.85
C ILE A 61 -20.91 9.84 13.88
N ASP A 62 -21.50 11.01 14.12
CA ASP A 62 -22.57 11.59 13.32
C ASP A 62 -22.11 11.69 11.86
N GLY A 63 -22.68 10.85 11.00
CA GLY A 63 -22.50 10.86 9.56
C GLY A 63 -23.22 12.05 8.93
N ASP A 64 -22.45 13.07 8.56
CA ASP A 64 -22.88 14.11 7.64
C ASP A 64 -22.93 13.58 6.20
N GLY A 65 -24.06 12.96 5.85
CA GLY A 65 -24.44 12.67 4.46
C GLY A 65 -23.65 11.54 3.80
N GLU A 66 -23.71 10.35 4.39
CA GLU A 66 -23.15 9.12 3.82
C GLU A 66 -23.87 8.79 2.50
N GLU A 67 -23.28 9.19 1.37
CA GLU A 67 -23.42 8.39 0.16
C GLU A 67 -22.99 6.97 0.54
N ASP A 68 -23.89 6.00 0.38
CA ASP A 68 -23.58 4.58 0.52
C ASP A 68 -22.23 4.30 -0.17
N GLY A 69 -21.21 3.92 0.62
CA GLY A 69 -19.83 3.84 0.14
C GLY A 69 -19.67 2.89 -1.03
N GLU A 70 -20.51 1.84 -1.07
CA GLU A 70 -20.62 0.92 -2.20
C GLU A 70 -21.20 1.60 -3.43
N ALA A 71 -22.25 2.42 -3.27
CA ALA A 71 -22.81 3.22 -4.35
C ALA A 71 -21.80 4.26 -4.87
N ALA A 72 -20.97 4.84 -4.00
CA ALA A 72 -19.89 5.74 -4.40
C ALA A 72 -18.81 5.02 -5.22
N LEU A 73 -18.36 3.83 -4.78
CA LEU A 73 -17.41 2.99 -5.52
C LEU A 73 -17.95 2.62 -6.91
N ARG A 74 -19.24 2.26 -7.01
CA ARG A 74 -19.88 1.88 -8.27
C ARG A 74 -20.00 3.00 -9.30
N LYS A 75 -19.70 4.26 -8.95
CA LYS A 75 -19.60 5.36 -9.93
C LYS A 75 -18.42 5.18 -10.90
N ASP A 76 -17.38 4.47 -10.47
CA ASP A 76 -16.26 4.11 -11.33
C ASP A 76 -16.52 2.76 -12.02
N SER A 77 -16.35 2.70 -13.34
CA SER A 77 -16.66 1.52 -14.14
C SER A 77 -15.75 0.33 -13.85
N MET A 78 -14.50 0.57 -13.45
CA MET A 78 -13.57 -0.49 -13.04
C MET A 78 -13.98 -1.05 -11.68
N MET A 79 -14.28 -0.20 -10.69
CA MET A 79 -14.73 -0.65 -9.38
C MET A 79 -16.07 -1.39 -9.46
N ALA A 80 -17.04 -0.90 -10.25
CA ALA A 80 -18.29 -1.61 -10.49
C ALA A 80 -18.05 -3.01 -11.09
N HIS A 81 -17.19 -3.12 -12.09
CA HIS A 81 -16.82 -4.41 -12.70
C HIS A 81 -16.15 -5.38 -11.72
N LEU A 82 -15.26 -4.89 -10.85
CA LEU A 82 -14.64 -5.71 -9.80
C LEU A 82 -15.69 -6.21 -8.80
N MET A 83 -16.57 -5.33 -8.32
CA MET A 83 -17.63 -5.70 -7.38
C MET A 83 -18.61 -6.69 -7.99
N ASP A 84 -19.04 -6.48 -9.23
CA ASP A 84 -19.95 -7.39 -9.93
C ASP A 84 -19.28 -8.75 -10.22
N SER A 85 -17.96 -8.77 -10.43
CA SER A 85 -17.20 -10.01 -10.61
C SER A 85 -17.07 -10.79 -9.30
N LEU A 86 -16.78 -10.09 -8.18
CA LEU A 86 -16.75 -10.68 -6.85
C LEU A 86 -18.14 -11.20 -6.43
N ASP A 87 -19.20 -10.45 -6.70
CA ASP A 87 -20.58 -10.89 -6.42
C ASP A 87 -20.97 -12.13 -7.22
N ALA A 88 -20.46 -12.24 -8.45
CA ALA A 88 -20.60 -13.43 -9.29
C ALA A 88 -19.68 -14.61 -8.87
N GLY A 89 -18.88 -14.47 -7.79
CA GLY A 89 -17.96 -15.49 -7.30
C GLY A 89 -16.78 -15.77 -8.24
N LYS A 90 -16.35 -14.78 -9.02
CA LYS A 90 -15.20 -14.90 -9.93
C LYS A 90 -13.89 -14.58 -9.19
N ASP A 91 -12.83 -15.27 -9.57
CA ASP A 91 -11.46 -14.90 -9.22
C ASP A 91 -11.05 -13.66 -10.02
N ILE A 92 -10.78 -12.55 -9.34
CA ILE A 92 -10.36 -11.29 -9.95
C ILE A 92 -8.83 -11.15 -10.05
N GLY A 93 -8.10 -12.19 -9.65
CA GLY A 93 -6.65 -12.26 -9.63
C GLY A 93 -6.03 -11.45 -8.50
N HIS A 94 -4.74 -11.68 -8.26
CA HIS A 94 -4.00 -11.00 -7.20
C HIS A 94 -4.04 -9.47 -7.33
N TYR A 95 -3.84 -8.95 -8.55
CA TYR A 95 -3.82 -7.51 -8.76
C TYR A 95 -5.22 -6.91 -8.73
N GLY A 96 -6.26 -7.65 -9.12
CA GLY A 96 -7.65 -7.21 -8.92
C GLY A 96 -7.95 -7.02 -7.43
N ARG A 97 -7.60 -8.00 -6.58
CA ARG A 97 -7.76 -7.92 -5.12
C ARG A 97 -6.98 -6.76 -4.51
N LEU A 98 -5.73 -6.56 -4.96
CA LEU A 98 -4.88 -5.46 -4.49
C LEU A 98 -5.45 -4.09 -4.84
N VAL A 99 -5.85 -3.89 -6.11
CA VAL A 99 -6.47 -2.64 -6.57
C VAL A 99 -7.76 -2.38 -5.80
N PHE A 100 -8.60 -3.40 -5.64
CA PHE A 100 -9.83 -3.30 -4.86
C PHE A 100 -9.55 -2.85 -3.42
N ALA A 101 -8.61 -3.49 -2.72
CA ALA A 101 -8.24 -3.14 -1.35
C ALA A 101 -7.68 -1.71 -1.22
N MET A 102 -6.82 -1.29 -2.15
CA MET A 102 -6.27 0.07 -2.18
C MET A 102 -7.33 1.15 -2.34
N VAL A 103 -8.41 0.87 -3.09
CA VAL A 103 -9.46 1.85 -3.38
C VAL A 103 -10.57 1.78 -2.33
N ALA A 104 -11.13 0.60 -2.11
CA ALA A 104 -12.33 0.38 -1.29
C ALA A 104 -12.13 0.80 0.19
N ARG A 105 -10.91 0.69 0.73
CA ARG A 105 -10.60 1.14 2.11
C ARG A 105 -10.91 2.61 2.40
N HIS A 106 -11.07 3.44 1.37
CA HIS A 106 -11.41 4.85 1.50
C HIS A 106 -12.91 5.13 1.48
N PHE A 107 -13.74 4.12 1.16
CA PHE A 107 -15.19 4.27 1.01
C PHE A 107 -15.99 3.32 1.91
N LEU A 108 -15.39 2.18 2.28
CA LEU A 108 -16.02 1.14 3.08
C LEU A 108 -15.25 0.90 4.38
N PRO A 109 -15.92 0.50 5.46
CA PRO A 109 -15.23 0.03 6.66
C PRO A 109 -14.44 -1.24 6.34
N GLY A 110 -13.34 -1.46 7.06
CA GLY A 110 -12.40 -2.55 6.76
C GLY A 110 -13.04 -3.94 6.78
N GLU A 111 -14.04 -4.17 7.65
CA GLU A 111 -14.79 -5.43 7.70
C GLU A 111 -15.62 -5.69 6.42
N GLU A 112 -16.18 -4.64 5.80
CA GLU A 112 -16.86 -4.77 4.52
C GLU A 112 -15.88 -5.00 3.37
N VAL A 113 -14.72 -4.33 3.38
CA VAL A 113 -13.66 -4.58 2.39
C VAL A 113 -13.20 -6.05 2.44
N VAL A 114 -13.01 -6.59 3.65
CA VAL A 114 -12.69 -8.01 3.85
C VAL A 114 -13.83 -8.89 3.33
N GLY A 115 -15.08 -8.59 3.69
CA GLY A 115 -16.24 -9.33 3.23
C GLY A 115 -16.37 -9.37 1.70
N TRP A 116 -16.04 -8.27 1.01
CA TRP A 116 -15.98 -8.23 -0.45
C TRP A 116 -14.84 -9.08 -1.02
N LEU A 117 -13.64 -8.97 -0.47
CA LEU A 117 -12.47 -9.73 -0.91
C LEU A 117 -12.65 -11.25 -0.75
N THR A 118 -13.35 -11.70 0.30
CA THR A 118 -13.64 -13.13 0.54
C THR A 118 -14.66 -13.75 -0.41
N ARG A 119 -15.29 -12.96 -1.28
CA ARG A 119 -16.15 -13.50 -2.35
C ARG A 119 -15.33 -14.08 -3.50
N ASP A 120 -14.06 -13.70 -3.59
CA ASP A 120 -13.11 -14.34 -4.47
C ASP A 120 -12.85 -15.79 -3.98
N PRO A 121 -13.09 -16.82 -4.82
CA PRO A 121 -13.08 -18.21 -4.37
C PRO A 121 -11.71 -18.72 -3.91
N ASP A 122 -10.60 -18.08 -4.30
CA ASP A 122 -9.24 -18.46 -3.92
C ASP A 122 -8.63 -17.49 -2.88
N PHE A 123 -9.48 -16.84 -2.08
CA PHE A 123 -9.02 -15.83 -1.13
C PHE A 123 -9.71 -15.94 0.23
N SER A 124 -8.95 -16.39 1.24
CA SER A 124 -9.46 -16.57 2.60
C SER A 124 -9.62 -15.25 3.36
N GLU A 125 -10.44 -15.27 4.41
CA GLU A 125 -10.63 -14.13 5.30
C GLU A 125 -9.30 -13.66 5.93
N GLU A 126 -8.44 -14.59 6.36
CA GLU A 126 -7.14 -14.25 6.93
C GLU A 126 -6.23 -13.57 5.91
N GLN A 127 -6.27 -14.02 4.65
CA GLN A 127 -5.52 -13.38 3.55
C GLN A 127 -6.05 -11.98 3.26
N ALA A 128 -7.37 -11.78 3.28
CA ALA A 128 -8.01 -10.49 3.08
C ALA A 128 -7.67 -9.50 4.20
N VAL A 129 -7.74 -9.93 5.46
CA VAL A 129 -7.34 -9.11 6.62
C VAL A 129 -5.86 -8.72 6.52
N LEU A 130 -4.99 -9.66 6.15
CA LEU A 130 -3.56 -9.39 6.01
C LEU A 130 -3.28 -8.40 4.87
N MET A 131 -3.95 -8.55 3.72
CA MET A 131 -3.82 -7.65 2.59
C MET A 131 -4.27 -6.23 2.96
N LEU A 132 -5.42 -6.09 3.59
CA LEU A 132 -5.93 -4.78 4.00
C LEU A 132 -4.96 -4.10 4.97
N ARG A 133 -4.48 -4.81 6.00
CA ARG A 133 -3.48 -4.28 6.93
C ARG A 133 -2.17 -3.89 6.25
N GLN A 134 -1.73 -4.66 5.26
CA GLN A 134 -0.53 -4.35 4.50
C GLN A 134 -0.71 -3.07 3.67
N VAL A 135 -1.89 -2.89 3.08
CA VAL A 135 -2.23 -1.70 2.31
C VAL A 135 -2.28 -0.47 3.19
N GLU A 136 -2.91 -0.58 4.36
CA GLU A 136 -2.98 0.50 5.36
C GLU A 136 -1.60 0.83 5.93
N GLY A 137 -0.83 -0.18 6.34
CA GLY A 137 0.47 0.02 6.97
C GLY A 137 1.54 0.59 6.03
N ARG A 138 1.38 0.40 4.71
CA ARG A 138 2.25 1.02 3.68
C ARG A 138 1.71 2.34 3.17
N ASP A 139 0.52 2.73 3.62
CA ASP A 139 -0.24 3.88 3.17
C ASP A 139 -0.27 4.01 1.64
N TYR A 140 -0.67 2.92 0.98
CA TYR A 140 -0.74 2.93 -0.48
C TYR A 140 -1.81 3.90 -0.96
N ASN A 141 -1.40 4.82 -1.83
CA ASN A 141 -2.31 5.65 -2.60
C ASN A 141 -3.04 4.82 -3.68
N PRO A 142 -4.27 5.21 -4.06
CA PRO A 142 -4.96 4.62 -5.19
C PRO A 142 -4.09 4.61 -6.45
N PRO A 143 -4.00 3.48 -7.18
CA PRO A 143 -3.09 3.36 -8.31
C PRO A 143 -3.53 4.24 -9.49
N LYS A 144 -2.56 4.75 -10.26
CA LYS A 144 -2.85 5.42 -11.54
C LYS A 144 -3.23 4.39 -12.61
N ARG A 145 -3.99 4.83 -13.62
CA ARG A 145 -4.44 4.00 -14.74
C ARG A 145 -3.31 3.23 -15.42
N GLU A 146 -2.16 3.87 -15.66
CA GLU A 146 -1.01 3.22 -16.31
C GLU A 146 -0.48 2.05 -15.49
N ARG A 147 -0.52 2.17 -14.15
CA ARG A 147 -0.11 1.09 -13.25
C ARG A 147 -1.11 -0.07 -13.27
N ILE A 148 -2.40 0.24 -13.31
CA ILE A 148 -3.47 -0.77 -13.43
C ILE A 148 -3.32 -1.54 -14.75
N LEU A 149 -3.07 -0.86 -15.87
CA LEU A 149 -2.84 -1.50 -17.17
C LEU A 149 -1.62 -2.43 -17.14
N ALA A 150 -0.52 -2.01 -16.50
CA ALA A 150 0.66 -2.85 -16.35
C ALA A 150 0.37 -4.12 -15.53
N TRP A 151 -0.34 -3.98 -14.41
CA TRP A 151 -0.73 -5.12 -13.57
C TRP A 151 -1.72 -6.05 -14.25
N GLN A 152 -2.68 -5.51 -14.99
CA GLN A 152 -3.62 -6.31 -15.78
C GLN A 152 -2.88 -7.19 -16.79
N ALA A 153 -1.81 -6.70 -17.42
CA ALA A 153 -1.03 -7.48 -18.38
C ALA A 153 -0.30 -8.68 -17.74
N GLU A 154 -0.18 -8.72 -16.42
CA GLU A 154 0.47 -9.79 -15.66
C GLU A 154 -0.52 -10.86 -15.14
N GLN A 155 -1.83 -10.70 -15.36
CA GLN A 155 -2.86 -11.65 -14.92
C GLN A 155 -3.90 -11.93 -16.00
N GLU A 156 -4.66 -13.01 -15.87
CA GLU A 156 -5.70 -13.38 -16.85
C GLU A 156 -6.96 -12.51 -16.72
N PHE A 157 -7.35 -12.17 -15.49
CA PHE A 157 -8.57 -11.38 -15.25
C PHE A 157 -8.38 -9.92 -15.70
N PRO A 158 -9.26 -9.37 -16.57
CA PRO A 158 -9.19 -7.98 -16.98
C PRO A 158 -9.71 -7.06 -15.86
N ILE A 159 -8.81 -6.32 -15.22
CA ILE A 159 -9.16 -5.35 -14.17
C ILE A 159 -10.00 -4.21 -14.75
N LEU A 160 -9.59 -3.65 -15.90
CA LEU A 160 -10.32 -2.65 -16.65
C LEU A 160 -11.26 -3.33 -17.64
N PRO A 161 -12.60 -3.16 -17.50
CA PRO A 161 -13.55 -3.77 -18.43
C PRO A 161 -13.41 -3.22 -19.86
N ASN A 162 -13.05 -1.94 -19.99
CA ASN A 162 -12.84 -1.26 -21.26
C ASN A 162 -11.46 -0.57 -21.28
N PRO A 163 -10.37 -1.27 -21.63
CA PRO A 163 -9.03 -0.71 -21.61
C PRO A 163 -8.82 0.38 -22.69
N GLU A 164 -9.60 0.39 -23.76
CA GLU A 164 -9.52 1.40 -24.83
C GLU A 164 -10.13 2.76 -24.42
N ASP A 165 -11.03 2.76 -23.43
CA ASP A 165 -11.64 3.99 -22.92
C ASP A 165 -10.64 4.68 -21.97
N PRO A 166 -10.18 5.91 -22.28
CA PRO A 166 -9.23 6.64 -21.44
C PRO A 166 -9.77 6.96 -20.04
N ASP A 167 -11.09 6.99 -19.86
CA ASP A 167 -11.72 7.34 -18.59
C ASP A 167 -11.89 6.14 -17.66
N CYS A 168 -11.82 4.92 -18.20
CA CYS A 168 -11.87 3.68 -17.42
C CYS A 168 -10.66 3.56 -16.48
N GLY A 169 -10.87 3.35 -15.18
CA GLY A 169 -9.76 3.29 -14.21
C GLY A 169 -9.06 4.62 -13.96
N ASN A 170 -9.63 5.75 -14.38
CA ASN A 170 -9.20 7.08 -13.93
C ASN A 170 -9.82 7.40 -12.56
N LEU A 171 -9.33 6.71 -11.54
CA LEU A 171 -9.88 6.73 -10.18
C LEU A 171 -10.04 8.14 -9.61
N TYR A 172 -9.03 8.99 -9.76
CA TYR A 172 -9.02 10.35 -9.21
C TYR A 172 -10.01 11.29 -9.89
N ARG A 173 -10.46 10.96 -11.10
CA ARG A 173 -11.54 11.67 -11.80
C ARG A 173 -12.92 11.12 -11.42
N ASN A 174 -13.04 9.80 -11.34
CA ASN A 174 -14.31 9.11 -11.22
C ASN A 174 -14.81 9.00 -9.77
N LEU A 175 -13.87 9.01 -8.80
CA LEU A 175 -14.15 8.92 -7.37
C LEU A 175 -13.66 10.16 -6.62
N LYS A 176 -14.27 10.41 -5.47
CA LYS A 176 -13.87 11.48 -4.53
C LYS A 176 -13.15 10.86 -3.35
N PHE A 177 -11.82 10.97 -3.34
CA PHE A 177 -11.00 10.51 -2.22
C PHE A 177 -10.93 11.57 -1.12
N PRO A 178 -10.58 11.20 0.12
CA PRO A 178 -10.26 12.17 1.17
C PRO A 178 -9.12 13.10 0.76
N ASP A 179 -9.16 14.35 1.22
CA ASP A 179 -8.18 15.40 0.86
C ASP A 179 -6.73 14.97 1.13
N SER A 180 -6.50 14.18 2.19
CA SER A 180 -5.19 13.64 2.55
C SER A 180 -4.50 12.89 1.40
N ILE A 181 -5.26 12.22 0.53
CA ILE A 181 -4.71 11.47 -0.61
C ILE A 181 -4.13 12.41 -1.67
N TYR A 182 -4.72 13.59 -1.87
CA TYR A 182 -4.24 14.54 -2.86
C TYR A 182 -2.96 15.26 -2.39
N HIS A 183 -2.81 15.48 -1.08
CA HIS A 183 -1.63 16.14 -0.51
C HIS A 183 -0.31 15.37 -0.74
N HIS A 184 -0.35 14.04 -0.82
CA HIS A 184 0.85 13.22 -1.07
C HIS A 184 1.31 13.21 -2.55
N ILE A 185 0.49 13.73 -3.48
CA ILE A 185 0.80 13.72 -4.91
C ILE A 185 1.68 14.92 -5.31
N GLU A 186 1.62 16.02 -4.56
CA GLU A 186 2.42 17.23 -4.81
C GLU A 186 3.89 17.04 -4.41
N GLU A 187 4.18 16.47 -3.23
CA GLU A 187 5.56 16.28 -2.75
C GLU A 187 6.39 15.35 -3.67
N TYR A 188 5.80 14.31 -4.27
CA TYR A 188 6.54 13.39 -5.15
C TYR A 188 6.94 14.04 -6.49
N GLN A 189 6.14 14.99 -7.00
CA GLN A 189 6.46 15.69 -8.25
C GLN A 189 7.63 16.66 -8.06
N GLU A 190 7.71 17.31 -6.90
CA GLU A 190 8.83 18.20 -6.57
C GLU A 190 10.16 17.44 -6.45
N HIS A 191 10.16 16.25 -5.83
CA HIS A 191 11.37 15.42 -5.72
C HIS A 191 11.87 14.90 -7.08
N LYS A 192 10.98 14.62 -8.03
CA LYS A 192 11.38 14.15 -9.36
C LYS A 192 11.98 15.28 -10.21
N ILE A 193 11.41 16.48 -10.13
CA ILE A 193 11.94 17.68 -10.80
C ILE A 193 13.33 18.05 -10.24
N HIS A 194 13.53 17.90 -8.92
CA HIS A 194 14.82 18.19 -8.29
C HIS A 194 15.88 17.11 -8.56
N SER A 195 15.49 15.86 -8.79
CA SER A 195 16.43 14.76 -9.13
C SER A 195 16.82 14.71 -10.61
N GLU A 196 15.99 15.24 -11.52
CA GLU A 196 16.30 15.29 -12.97
C GLU A 196 16.97 16.60 -13.41
N SER A 197 17.18 17.55 -12.48
CA SER A 197 17.82 18.85 -12.74
C SER A 197 19.24 18.99 -12.14
N VAL A 198 19.89 17.89 -11.76
CA VAL A 198 21.27 17.89 -11.20
C VAL A 198 22.22 17.08 -12.09
#